data_AF-A0A6T8V177-F1
#
_entry.id   AF-A0A6T8V177-F1
#
_cell.length_a   1.000
_cell.length_b   1.000
_cell.length_c   1.000
_cell.angle_alpha   90.00
_cell.angle_beta   90.00
_cell.angle_gamma   90.00
#
_symmetry.space_group_name_H-M   'P 1'
#
loop_
_entity.id
_entity.type
_entity.pdbx_description
1 polymer ?
#
loop_
_entity_poly.entity_id
_entity_poly.type
_entity_poly.pdbx_seq_one_letter_code
_entity_poly.pdbx_strand_id
1 'polypeptide(L)'
;TRQQTSPPAHPMSRRGSPRPADLEEEPVSSRVCDGCCGEKEAEATTKEPSAAKAVSQGLRSGAHLSSVKEVREAMLPGMRSIQGILYPKFICQDAVHSLQHIFSPRGGDVILVSHFPIRGLQRLMVALVEGRKDPWAEGLLDRPYFLEAGASRWGVDDYLALIASWPGRRCFKTHAPPQLFPCRWPIEHHGDGIPPKVVVLVADPRYALRICQECAGCLGIGTVRMSVYIAAVLELRLLFGGGYFEHAIAWAQESLEKPQTVRLFAAERFASHDPAEVRDACGELATFLEIPRPDEAVTQLVEATFDRPADATAALQKDACKPHEAINGGPLIELVGPRLESFQEGLMELSGQVHEIFGQLVASWVDCSHPCLARLGTVAIRGAASLLPRPLKGAAAHEAGLCRPCVFALRGICRNSASMCAYCHAEGHAKTKRASRGRRAQRRGARVRTPSPEDLSS
;
A
#
# COMPACT_ATOMS: atom_id res chain seq x y z
N THR A 1 65.83 1.62 -28.32
CA THR A 1 65.28 0.95 -29.53
C THR A 1 65.11 -0.53 -29.25
N ARG A 2 63.92 -0.94 -28.82
CA ARG A 2 63.49 -2.35 -28.74
C ARG A 2 61.97 -2.34 -28.75
N GLN A 3 61.38 -2.58 -29.92
CA GLN A 3 59.94 -2.76 -30.08
C GLN A 3 59.60 -4.19 -29.67
N GLN A 4 58.70 -4.35 -28.70
CA GLN A 4 58.03 -5.61 -28.41
C GLN A 4 56.78 -5.68 -29.31
N THR A 5 56.73 -6.69 -30.16
CA THR A 5 55.57 -7.04 -30.98
C THR A 5 54.74 -8.08 -30.24
N SER A 6 53.47 -7.75 -30.00
CA SER A 6 52.46 -8.67 -29.44
C SER A 6 51.96 -9.65 -30.53
N PRO A 7 51.56 -10.89 -30.16
CA PRO A 7 51.06 -11.88 -31.12
C PRO A 7 49.59 -11.61 -31.50
N PRO A 8 49.14 -12.11 -32.67
CA PRO A 8 47.79 -11.84 -33.19
C PRO A 8 46.72 -12.65 -32.45
N ALA A 9 45.58 -12.01 -32.23
CA ALA A 9 44.39 -12.60 -31.63
C ALA A 9 43.73 -13.62 -32.57
N HIS A 10 43.42 -14.81 -32.04
CA HIS A 10 42.60 -15.81 -32.70
C HIS A 10 41.13 -15.38 -32.79
N PRO A 11 40.41 -15.70 -33.88
CA PRO A 11 38.99 -15.39 -34.02
C PRO A 11 38.15 -16.30 -33.12
N MET A 12 37.43 -15.71 -32.17
CA MET A 12 36.41 -16.42 -31.39
C MET A 12 35.23 -16.77 -32.30
N SER A 13 35.05 -18.08 -32.50
CA SER A 13 33.88 -18.68 -33.14
C SER A 13 32.61 -18.32 -32.35
N ARG A 14 31.69 -17.59 -32.98
CA ARG A 14 30.34 -17.34 -32.47
C ARG A 14 29.56 -18.65 -32.47
N ARG A 15 29.45 -19.31 -31.32
CA ARG A 15 28.38 -20.29 -31.08
C ARG A 15 27.08 -19.52 -30.89
N GLY A 16 26.14 -19.70 -31.81
CA GLY A 16 24.79 -19.16 -31.70
C GLY A 16 24.09 -19.74 -30.47
N SER A 17 23.55 -18.85 -29.64
CA SER A 17 22.60 -19.22 -28.60
C SER A 17 21.34 -19.80 -29.25
N PRO A 18 20.78 -20.91 -28.72
CA PRO A 18 19.52 -21.42 -29.23
C PRO A 18 18.41 -20.40 -28.95
N ARG A 19 17.60 -20.11 -29.98
CA ARG A 19 16.32 -19.41 -29.81
C ARG A 19 15.46 -20.23 -28.83
N PRO A 20 14.75 -19.59 -27.88
CA PRO A 20 13.71 -20.29 -27.15
C PRO A 20 12.66 -20.74 -28.17
N ALA A 21 12.41 -22.04 -28.19
CA ALA A 21 11.31 -22.60 -28.96
C ALA A 21 10.01 -22.03 -28.41
N ASP A 22 9.12 -21.64 -29.32
CA ASP A 22 7.74 -21.29 -29.04
C ASP A 22 7.11 -22.45 -28.26
N LEU A 23 6.96 -22.29 -26.95
CA LEU A 23 6.13 -23.15 -26.13
C LEU A 23 4.70 -22.74 -26.44
N GLU A 24 4.05 -23.50 -27.32
CA GLU A 24 2.60 -23.47 -27.43
C GLU A 24 2.03 -23.76 -26.04
N GLU A 25 1.35 -22.76 -25.47
CA GLU A 25 0.60 -22.89 -24.23
C GLU A 25 -0.53 -23.88 -24.46
N GLU A 26 -0.29 -25.15 -24.12
CA GLU A 26 -1.35 -26.11 -23.87
C GLU A 26 -2.26 -25.52 -22.79
N PRO A 27 -3.60 -25.48 -22.99
CA PRO A 27 -4.51 -24.99 -21.97
C PRO A 27 -4.37 -25.87 -20.74
N VAL A 28 -3.80 -25.30 -19.67
CA VAL A 28 -3.76 -25.93 -18.35
C VAL A 28 -5.19 -26.18 -17.94
N SER A 29 -5.64 -27.43 -18.14
CA SER A 29 -6.88 -27.96 -17.62
C SER A 29 -6.90 -27.63 -16.14
N SER A 30 -7.90 -26.85 -15.73
CA SER A 30 -8.18 -26.50 -14.35
C SER A 30 -8.47 -27.78 -13.56
N ARG A 31 -7.44 -28.51 -13.15
CA ARG A 31 -7.52 -29.43 -12.03
C ARG A 31 -7.70 -28.55 -10.80
N VAL A 32 -8.96 -28.25 -10.51
CA VAL A 32 -9.38 -27.89 -9.17
C VAL A 32 -8.83 -29.01 -8.27
N CYS A 33 -7.99 -28.64 -7.31
CA CYS A 33 -7.52 -29.53 -6.26
C CYS A 33 -8.71 -29.89 -5.35
N ASP A 34 -9.61 -30.74 -5.83
CA ASP A 34 -10.73 -31.28 -5.04
C ASP A 34 -10.27 -32.39 -4.07
N GLY A 35 -8.96 -32.62 -3.92
CA GLY A 35 -8.43 -33.85 -3.32
C GLY A 35 -7.62 -33.75 -2.02
N CYS A 36 -7.26 -32.57 -1.49
CA CYS A 36 -6.27 -32.51 -0.39
C CYS A 36 -6.75 -32.00 0.98
N CYS A 37 -8.02 -31.64 1.17
CA CYS A 37 -8.49 -31.14 2.48
C CYS A 37 -9.63 -32.00 3.03
N GLY A 38 -9.34 -33.26 3.32
CA GLY A 38 -10.20 -34.11 4.17
C GLY A 38 -9.91 -33.84 5.65
N GLU A 39 -10.11 -32.61 6.12
CA GLU A 39 -9.97 -32.28 7.54
C GLU A 39 -11.29 -32.55 8.28
N LYS A 40 -11.25 -33.45 9.27
CA LYS A 40 -12.28 -33.51 10.31
C LYS A 40 -12.12 -32.27 11.18
N GLU A 41 -13.04 -31.32 11.07
CA GLU A 41 -13.11 -30.18 11.99
C GLU A 41 -13.29 -30.71 13.43
N ALA A 42 -12.24 -30.57 14.23
CA ALA A 42 -12.34 -30.71 15.68
C ALA A 42 -12.85 -29.38 16.24
N GLU A 43 -14.02 -29.42 16.86
CA GLU A 43 -14.69 -28.27 17.50
C GLU A 43 -13.86 -27.78 18.69
N ALA A 44 -12.90 -26.89 18.44
CA ALA A 44 -12.12 -26.22 19.47
C ALA A 44 -12.89 -25.00 20.00
N THR A 45 -13.51 -25.13 21.17
CA THR A 45 -14.08 -24.00 21.91
C THR A 45 -12.97 -23.07 22.42
N THR A 46 -12.60 -22.06 21.63
CA THR A 46 -11.73 -20.98 22.08
C THR A 46 -12.53 -19.93 22.86
N LYS A 47 -12.18 -19.72 24.13
CA LYS A 47 -12.71 -18.62 24.95
C LYS A 47 -12.27 -17.28 24.37
N GLU A 48 -13.23 -16.43 23.98
CA GLU A 48 -12.98 -15.05 23.58
C GLU A 48 -12.36 -14.22 24.71
N PRO A 49 -11.43 -13.30 24.42
CA PRO A 49 -10.88 -12.39 25.42
C PRO A 49 -11.90 -11.34 25.90
N SER A 50 -11.90 -11.11 27.21
CA SER A 50 -12.88 -10.37 28.02
C SER A 50 -13.14 -8.89 27.66
N ALA A 51 -12.38 -8.30 26.73
CA ALA A 51 -12.54 -6.89 26.35
C ALA A 51 -13.75 -6.63 25.43
N ALA A 52 -14.25 -7.66 24.73
CA ALA A 52 -15.35 -7.51 23.78
C ALA A 52 -16.75 -7.38 24.43
N LYS A 53 -16.91 -7.75 25.71
CA LYS A 53 -18.24 -7.78 26.36
C LYS A 53 -18.81 -6.40 26.73
N ALA A 54 -17.96 -5.41 26.98
CA ALA A 54 -18.39 -4.11 27.50
C ALA A 54 -19.05 -3.19 26.45
N VAL A 55 -18.88 -3.45 25.15
CA VAL A 55 -19.37 -2.59 24.06
C VAL A 55 -20.79 -2.97 23.59
N SER A 56 -21.31 -4.12 24.03
CA SER A 56 -22.53 -4.75 23.46
C SER A 56 -23.87 -4.20 23.98
N GLN A 57 -23.92 -3.40 25.05
CA GLN A 57 -25.18 -3.04 25.72
C GLN A 57 -25.84 -1.72 25.25
N GLY A 58 -25.24 -0.97 24.32
CA GLY A 58 -25.75 0.34 23.86
C GLY A 58 -26.52 0.36 22.52
N LEU A 59 -26.62 -0.75 21.81
CA LEU A 59 -27.04 -0.76 20.39
C LEU A 59 -28.54 -1.02 20.22
N ARG A 60 -29.36 0.04 20.11
CA ARG A 60 -30.80 -0.08 19.78
C ARG A 60 -31.26 0.85 18.65
N SER A 61 -30.62 0.74 17.48
CA SER A 61 -31.28 1.05 16.20
C SER A 61 -31.25 -0.21 15.31
N GLY A 62 -32.39 -0.90 15.20
CA GLY A 62 -32.46 -2.24 14.59
C GLY A 62 -32.04 -2.33 13.12
N ALA A 63 -32.18 -1.24 12.35
CA ALA A 63 -31.83 -1.20 10.92
C ALA A 63 -30.32 -1.11 10.64
N HIS A 64 -29.51 -0.62 11.60
CA HIS A 64 -28.06 -0.54 11.42
C HIS A 64 -27.40 -1.91 11.67
N LEU A 65 -27.84 -2.62 12.71
CA LEU A 65 -27.30 -3.94 13.05
C LEU A 65 -27.60 -5.00 11.99
N SER A 66 -28.73 -4.90 11.27
CA SER A 66 -29.05 -5.82 10.18
C SER A 66 -28.04 -5.71 9.04
N SER A 67 -27.66 -4.48 8.63
CA SER A 67 -26.72 -4.27 7.52
C SER A 67 -25.28 -4.69 7.85
N VAL A 68 -24.81 -4.47 9.09
CA VAL A 68 -23.49 -4.93 9.55
C VAL A 68 -23.42 -6.47 9.60
N LYS A 69 -24.51 -7.12 10.04
CA LYS A 69 -24.62 -8.58 10.03
C LYS A 69 -24.64 -9.14 8.61
N GLU A 70 -25.35 -8.50 7.68
CA GLU A 70 -25.37 -8.86 6.26
C GLU A 70 -23.97 -8.81 5.64
N VAL A 71 -23.17 -7.78 5.94
CA VAL A 71 -21.77 -7.72 5.47
C VAL A 71 -20.94 -8.87 6.01
N ARG A 72 -21.09 -9.20 7.30
CA ARG A 72 -20.42 -10.37 7.90
C ARG A 72 -20.82 -11.66 7.19
N GLU A 73 -22.12 -11.87 7.00
CA GLU A 73 -22.66 -13.07 6.35
C GLU A 73 -22.26 -13.16 4.87
N ALA A 74 -22.09 -12.04 4.19
CA ALA A 74 -21.59 -11.99 2.81
C ALA A 74 -20.07 -12.27 2.73
N MET A 75 -19.29 -11.79 3.70
CA MET A 75 -17.83 -11.97 3.71
C MET A 75 -17.40 -13.38 4.13
N LEU A 76 -17.97 -13.92 5.22
CA LEU A 76 -17.49 -15.15 5.84
C LEU A 76 -17.44 -16.39 4.93
N PRO A 77 -18.42 -16.63 4.02
CA PRO A 77 -18.37 -17.79 3.12
C PRO A 77 -17.15 -17.81 2.20
N GLY A 78 -16.50 -16.68 1.95
CA GLY A 78 -15.27 -16.58 1.16
C GLY A 78 -13.98 -16.61 1.99
N MET A 79 -14.08 -16.70 3.32
CA MET A 79 -12.93 -16.63 4.24
C MET A 79 -12.68 -17.96 4.95
N ARG A 80 -11.46 -18.09 5.48
CA ARG A 80 -11.07 -19.08 6.48
C ARG A 80 -10.30 -18.39 7.60
N SER A 81 -10.32 -18.97 8.81
CA SER A 81 -9.48 -18.50 9.91
C SER A 81 -8.16 -19.25 9.92
N ILE A 82 -7.04 -18.53 9.96
CA ILE A 82 -5.69 -19.07 10.19
C ILE A 82 -5.18 -18.40 11.47
N GLN A 83 -5.04 -19.19 12.54
CA GLN A 83 -4.66 -18.68 13.88
C GLN A 83 -5.49 -17.47 14.35
N GLY A 84 -6.81 -17.49 14.10
CA GLY A 84 -7.72 -16.41 14.48
C GLY A 84 -7.78 -15.22 13.52
N ILE A 85 -7.00 -15.24 12.44
CA ILE A 85 -6.97 -14.19 11.41
C ILE A 85 -7.74 -14.64 10.17
N LEU A 86 -8.61 -13.78 9.64
CA LEU A 86 -9.39 -14.08 8.45
C LEU A 86 -8.56 -13.92 7.17
N TYR A 87 -8.45 -14.99 6.39
CA TYR A 87 -7.84 -15.02 5.07
C TYR A 87 -8.87 -15.43 4.01
N PRO A 88 -8.72 -14.99 2.75
CA PRO A 88 -9.47 -15.58 1.64
C PRO A 88 -9.27 -17.10 1.57
N LYS A 89 -10.32 -17.84 1.22
CA LYS A 89 -10.29 -19.32 1.16
C LYS A 89 -9.21 -19.91 0.26
N PHE A 90 -8.76 -19.18 -0.75
CA PHE A 90 -7.69 -19.62 -1.65
C PHE A 90 -6.31 -19.61 -0.98
N ILE A 91 -6.16 -19.01 0.20
CA ILE A 91 -4.97 -19.12 1.03
C ILE A 91 -5.09 -20.38 1.88
N CYS A 92 -4.14 -21.30 1.74
CA CYS A 92 -4.09 -22.56 2.46
C CYS A 92 -3.33 -22.41 3.78
N GLN A 93 -3.95 -22.82 4.89
CA GLN A 93 -3.32 -22.80 6.21
C GLN A 93 -2.00 -23.58 6.22
N ASP A 94 -2.00 -24.78 5.64
CA ASP A 94 -0.80 -25.63 5.58
C ASP A 94 0.31 -25.00 4.76
N ALA A 95 -0.03 -24.25 3.71
CA ALA A 95 0.97 -23.53 2.92
C ALA A 95 1.62 -22.42 3.74
N VAL A 96 0.83 -21.63 4.48
CA VAL A 96 1.35 -20.59 5.39
C VAL A 96 2.25 -21.20 6.45
N HIS A 97 1.79 -22.24 7.16
CA HIS A 97 2.57 -22.91 8.21
C HIS A 97 3.85 -23.53 7.63
N SER A 98 3.77 -24.19 6.47
CA SER A 98 4.95 -24.77 5.82
C SER A 98 5.98 -23.70 5.46
N LEU A 99 5.55 -22.58 4.87
CA LEU A 99 6.44 -21.46 4.57
C LEU A 99 7.13 -20.92 5.83
N GLN A 100 6.42 -20.78 6.96
CA GLN A 100 7.02 -20.38 8.25
C GLN A 100 8.14 -21.31 8.70
N HIS A 101 8.04 -22.60 8.37
CA HIS A 101 9.02 -23.61 8.78
C HIS A 101 10.16 -23.82 7.78
N ILE A 102 9.92 -23.69 6.48
CA ILE A 102 10.90 -24.12 5.46
C ILE A 102 11.40 -22.99 4.56
N PHE A 103 10.63 -21.91 4.39
CA PHE A 103 11.09 -20.78 3.59
C PHE A 103 12.06 -19.91 4.39
N SER A 104 13.29 -19.83 3.90
CA SER A 104 14.32 -18.94 4.39
C SER A 104 14.70 -17.94 3.28
N PRO A 105 14.48 -16.63 3.48
CA PRO A 105 14.92 -15.62 2.51
C PRO A 105 16.44 -15.67 2.33
N ARG A 106 16.89 -15.44 1.10
CA ARG A 106 18.31 -15.34 0.71
C ARG A 106 18.82 -13.92 0.92
N GLY A 107 20.14 -13.77 1.05
CA GLY A 107 20.78 -12.46 1.06
C GLY A 107 20.32 -11.61 -0.13
N GLY A 108 19.94 -10.36 0.16
CA GLY A 108 19.41 -9.41 -0.80
C GLY A 108 17.90 -9.52 -1.04
N ASP A 109 17.22 -10.61 -0.66
CA ASP A 109 15.77 -10.69 -0.85
C ASP A 109 15.05 -9.51 -0.16
N VAL A 110 13.96 -9.07 -0.77
CA VAL A 110 13.09 -8.03 -0.20
C VAL A 110 11.69 -8.56 -0.07
N ILE A 111 11.11 -8.47 1.13
CA ILE A 111 9.73 -8.85 1.39
C ILE A 111 8.93 -7.57 1.66
N LEU A 112 8.04 -7.24 0.74
CA LEU A 112 7.07 -6.16 0.88
C LEU A 112 5.91 -6.64 1.75
N VAL A 113 5.64 -5.91 2.82
CA VAL A 113 4.52 -6.18 3.70
C VAL A 113 3.55 -5.02 3.62
N SER A 114 2.28 -5.30 3.41
CA SER A 114 1.21 -4.30 3.53
C SER A 114 -0.03 -4.99 4.04
N HIS A 115 -0.93 -4.31 4.74
CA HIS A 115 -2.22 -4.92 5.10
C HIS A 115 -3.28 -4.72 4.01
N PHE A 116 -3.09 -3.70 3.17
CA PHE A 116 -3.96 -3.37 2.05
C PHE A 116 -3.29 -3.71 0.72
N PRO A 117 -4.06 -3.89 -0.37
CA PRO A 117 -3.53 -4.07 -1.72
C PRO A 117 -2.69 -2.86 -2.16
N ILE A 118 -1.47 -3.12 -2.63
CA ILE A 118 -0.49 -2.09 -3.04
C ILE A 118 -0.16 -2.16 -4.53
N ARG A 119 -1.10 -2.52 -5.39
CA ARG A 119 -0.80 -2.94 -6.78
C ARG A 119 0.00 -1.91 -7.60
N GLY A 120 -0.47 -0.66 -7.69
CA GLY A 120 0.25 0.38 -8.42
C GLY A 120 1.64 0.62 -7.85
N LEU A 121 1.73 0.69 -6.52
CA LEU A 121 2.99 0.79 -5.79
C LEU A 121 3.88 -0.43 -5.99
N GLN A 122 3.33 -1.64 -6.12
CA GLN A 122 4.08 -2.88 -6.27
C GLN A 122 4.92 -2.85 -7.55
N ARG A 123 4.42 -2.28 -8.65
CA ARG A 123 5.23 -2.07 -9.86
C ARG A 123 6.46 -1.21 -9.58
N LEU A 124 6.27 -0.06 -8.93
CA LEU A 124 7.37 0.83 -8.54
C LEU A 124 8.38 0.10 -7.63
N MET A 125 7.90 -0.62 -6.62
CA MET A 125 8.75 -1.34 -5.66
C MET A 125 9.53 -2.48 -6.32
N VAL A 126 8.86 -3.32 -7.12
CA VAL A 126 9.49 -4.42 -7.85
C VAL A 126 10.51 -3.89 -8.85
N ALA A 127 10.17 -2.82 -9.59
CA ALA A 127 11.11 -2.20 -10.51
C ALA A 127 12.38 -1.71 -9.79
N LEU A 128 12.22 -1.03 -8.64
CA LEU A 128 13.35 -0.59 -7.83
C LEU A 128 14.19 -1.76 -7.31
N VAL A 129 13.55 -2.77 -6.71
CA VAL A 129 14.24 -3.93 -6.10
C VAL A 129 14.97 -4.77 -7.15
N GLU A 130 14.33 -5.05 -8.29
CA GLU A 130 14.90 -5.87 -9.36
C GLU A 130 15.82 -5.08 -10.31
N GLY A 131 16.01 -3.77 -10.07
CA GLY A 131 16.85 -2.91 -10.91
C GLY A 131 16.29 -2.68 -12.32
N ARG A 132 14.96 -2.71 -12.47
CA ARG A 132 14.27 -2.33 -13.70
C ARG A 132 14.15 -0.81 -13.78
N LYS A 133 14.35 -0.25 -14.97
CA LYS A 133 14.31 1.20 -15.20
C LYS A 133 12.90 1.74 -15.40
N ASP A 134 11.99 0.88 -15.85
CA ASP A 134 10.65 1.28 -16.27
C ASP A 134 9.61 0.49 -15.45
N PRO A 135 8.81 1.17 -14.62
CA PRO A 135 7.75 0.51 -13.87
C PRO A 135 6.55 0.14 -14.78
N TRP A 136 6.49 0.62 -16.01
CA TRP A 136 5.45 0.29 -16.99
C TRP A 136 5.82 -0.89 -17.89
N ALA A 137 7.04 -1.39 -17.79
CA ALA A 137 7.52 -2.51 -18.60
C ALA A 137 6.57 -3.70 -18.56
N GLU A 138 6.34 -4.30 -19.73
CA GLU A 138 5.57 -5.53 -19.83
C GLU A 138 6.27 -6.65 -19.03
N GLY A 139 5.44 -7.47 -18.40
CA GLY A 139 5.87 -8.62 -17.62
C GLY A 139 6.55 -8.33 -16.28
N LEU A 140 6.57 -7.06 -15.83
CA LEU A 140 7.14 -6.68 -14.54
C LEU A 140 6.52 -7.46 -13.37
N LEU A 141 5.20 -7.70 -13.43
CA LEU A 141 4.45 -8.41 -12.40
C LEU A 141 4.02 -9.84 -12.79
N ASP A 142 4.68 -10.47 -13.77
CA ASP A 142 4.31 -11.82 -14.25
C ASP A 142 4.65 -12.95 -13.27
N ARG A 143 5.49 -12.66 -12.27
CA ARG A 143 5.89 -13.66 -11.27
C ARG A 143 4.89 -13.70 -10.12
N PRO A 144 4.73 -14.86 -9.45
CA PRO A 144 3.89 -14.97 -8.26
C PRO A 144 4.57 -14.36 -7.02
N TYR A 145 4.59 -13.03 -6.94
CA TYR A 145 5.23 -12.29 -5.84
C TYR A 145 4.55 -12.51 -4.49
N PHE A 146 3.25 -12.84 -4.45
CA PHE A 146 2.49 -13.00 -3.22
C PHE A 146 2.74 -14.40 -2.61
N LEU A 147 3.54 -14.46 -1.54
CA LEU A 147 4.08 -15.71 -0.97
C LEU A 147 2.99 -16.72 -0.61
N GLU A 148 2.02 -16.31 0.21
CA GLU A 148 0.96 -17.18 0.71
C GLU A 148 0.07 -17.66 -0.43
N ALA A 149 -0.32 -16.77 -1.34
CA ALA A 149 -1.15 -17.11 -2.49
C ALA A 149 -0.41 -18.05 -3.45
N GLY A 150 0.88 -17.80 -3.69
CA GLY A 150 1.68 -18.63 -4.56
C GLY A 150 1.87 -20.04 -4.01
N ALA A 151 2.34 -20.18 -2.77
CA ALA A 151 2.49 -21.49 -2.16
C ALA A 151 1.15 -22.24 -2.05
N SER A 152 0.04 -21.54 -1.80
CA SER A 152 -1.29 -22.17 -1.74
C SER A 152 -1.75 -22.69 -3.11
N ARG A 153 -1.42 -21.97 -4.19
CA ARG A 153 -1.84 -22.33 -5.55
C ARG A 153 -0.99 -23.45 -6.15
N TRP A 154 0.33 -23.36 -6.02
CA TRP A 154 1.27 -24.28 -6.68
C TRP A 154 1.73 -25.42 -5.80
N GLY A 155 1.43 -25.39 -4.50
CA GLY A 155 2.09 -26.24 -3.53
C GLY A 155 3.42 -25.62 -3.09
N VAL A 156 3.80 -25.88 -1.83
CA VAL A 156 4.92 -25.20 -1.20
C VAL A 156 6.24 -25.56 -1.89
N ASP A 157 6.50 -26.84 -2.14
CA ASP A 157 7.75 -27.30 -2.73
C ASP A 157 7.95 -26.77 -4.15
N ASP A 158 6.93 -26.88 -5.01
CA ASP A 158 6.97 -26.38 -6.39
C ASP A 158 7.11 -24.86 -6.44
N TYR A 159 6.41 -24.15 -5.55
CA TYR A 159 6.54 -22.70 -5.43
C TYR A 159 7.96 -22.30 -4.98
N LEU A 160 8.53 -23.00 -3.99
CA LEU A 160 9.89 -22.73 -3.52
C LEU A 160 10.94 -23.04 -4.60
N ALA A 161 10.77 -24.12 -5.37
CA ALA A 161 11.61 -24.44 -6.51
C ALA A 161 11.51 -23.35 -7.60
N LEU A 162 10.29 -22.85 -7.87
CA LEU A 162 10.06 -21.76 -8.80
C LEU A 162 10.78 -20.48 -8.38
N ILE A 163 10.54 -19.97 -7.16
CA ILE A 163 11.18 -18.73 -6.69
C ILE A 163 12.69 -18.88 -6.50
N ALA A 164 13.19 -20.10 -6.30
CA ALA A 164 14.61 -20.39 -6.23
C ALA A 164 15.32 -20.16 -7.57
N SER A 165 14.62 -20.32 -8.68
CA SER A 165 15.14 -20.13 -10.05
C SER A 165 15.12 -18.68 -10.53
N TRP A 166 14.49 -17.77 -9.78
CA TRP A 166 14.41 -16.35 -10.18
C TRP A 166 15.80 -15.71 -10.19
N PRO A 167 16.16 -15.00 -11.28
CA PRO A 167 17.44 -14.33 -11.38
C PRO A 167 17.48 -13.05 -10.55
N GLY A 168 18.68 -12.69 -10.09
CA GLY A 168 18.96 -11.41 -9.44
C GLY A 168 18.34 -11.28 -8.05
N ARG A 169 18.13 -10.03 -7.64
CA ARG A 169 17.50 -9.70 -6.35
C ARG A 169 16.01 -10.00 -6.42
N ARG A 170 15.50 -10.80 -5.49
CA ARG A 170 14.09 -11.20 -5.48
C ARG A 170 13.26 -10.25 -4.65
N CYS A 171 12.07 -9.94 -5.15
CA CYS A 171 11.05 -9.22 -4.42
C CYS A 171 9.92 -10.20 -4.09
N PHE A 172 9.32 -10.07 -2.91
CA PHE A 172 8.17 -10.84 -2.48
C PHE A 172 7.15 -9.90 -1.85
N LYS A 173 5.92 -10.38 -1.69
CA LYS A 173 4.84 -9.66 -1.04
C LYS A 173 4.10 -10.59 -0.08
N THR A 174 3.67 -10.05 1.04
CA THR A 174 2.77 -10.71 1.99
C THR A 174 1.80 -9.70 2.61
N HIS A 175 0.66 -10.20 3.05
CA HIS A 175 -0.30 -9.42 3.86
C HIS A 175 -0.29 -9.82 5.34
N ALA A 176 0.57 -10.78 5.72
CA ALA A 176 0.60 -11.33 7.06
C ALA A 176 1.13 -10.34 8.11
N PRO A 177 0.59 -10.37 9.34
CA PRO A 177 1.24 -9.77 10.51
C PRO A 177 2.48 -10.59 10.92
N PRO A 178 3.34 -10.08 11.83
CA PRO A 178 4.59 -10.77 12.19
C PRO A 178 4.41 -12.22 12.64
N GLN A 179 3.37 -12.53 13.42
CA GLN A 179 3.09 -13.88 13.93
C GLN A 179 2.71 -14.90 12.83
N LEU A 180 2.25 -14.42 11.66
CA LEU A 180 1.93 -15.25 10.49
C LEU A 180 2.87 -14.97 9.32
N PHE A 181 3.99 -14.27 9.56
CA PHE A 181 4.91 -13.88 8.51
C PHE A 181 5.42 -15.12 7.78
N PRO A 182 5.27 -15.24 6.45
CA PRO A 182 5.37 -16.51 5.74
C PRO A 182 6.82 -16.90 5.45
N CYS A 183 7.69 -16.84 6.45
CA CYS A 183 9.07 -17.34 6.44
C CYS A 183 9.54 -17.59 7.87
N ARG A 184 10.74 -18.15 8.04
CA ARG A 184 11.37 -18.26 9.36
C ARG A 184 11.59 -16.86 9.97
N TRP A 185 10.91 -16.58 11.07
CA TRP A 185 11.01 -15.33 11.83
C TRP A 185 11.55 -15.58 13.24
N PRO A 186 12.54 -14.81 13.73
CA PRO A 186 13.27 -13.74 13.03
C PRO A 186 14.12 -14.27 11.87
N ILE A 187 14.35 -13.44 10.84
CA ILE A 187 15.23 -13.80 9.72
C ILE A 187 16.67 -13.87 10.24
N GLU A 188 17.22 -15.08 10.26
CA GLU A 188 18.64 -15.29 10.54
C GLU A 188 19.45 -15.14 9.24
N HIS A 189 20.56 -14.39 9.31
CA HIS A 189 21.47 -14.21 8.18
C HIS A 189 22.83 -14.83 8.51
N HIS A 190 23.17 -15.91 7.80
CA HIS A 190 24.37 -16.73 8.06
C HIS A 190 25.44 -16.62 6.97
N GLY A 191 25.50 -15.52 6.22
CA GLY A 191 26.43 -15.37 5.10
C GLY A 191 26.99 -13.96 4.94
N ASP A 192 27.96 -13.85 4.03
CA ASP A 192 28.47 -12.55 3.58
C ASP A 192 27.49 -11.98 2.54
N GLY A 193 27.06 -10.73 2.74
CA GLY A 193 26.20 -10.03 1.79
C GLY A 193 25.20 -9.09 2.45
N ILE A 194 24.28 -8.56 1.62
CA ILE A 194 23.17 -7.75 2.10
C ILE A 194 22.16 -8.70 2.78
N PRO A 195 21.80 -8.50 4.05
CA PRO A 195 20.80 -9.34 4.70
C PRO A 195 19.43 -9.15 4.01
N PRO A 196 18.53 -10.15 4.06
CA PRO A 196 17.16 -9.95 3.57
C PRO A 196 16.51 -8.75 4.29
N LYS A 197 15.70 -7.99 3.56
CA LYS A 197 15.03 -6.79 4.09
C LYS A 197 13.52 -6.96 4.06
N VAL A 198 12.84 -6.43 5.06
CA VAL A 198 11.39 -6.36 5.17
C VAL A 198 10.97 -4.91 5.08
N VAL A 199 10.19 -4.58 4.05
CA VAL A 199 9.69 -3.23 3.77
C VAL A 199 8.21 -3.23 4.11
N VAL A 200 7.85 -2.56 5.20
CA VAL A 200 6.47 -2.50 5.66
C VAL A 200 5.83 -1.21 5.15
N LEU A 201 4.84 -1.32 4.28
CA LEU A 201 4.04 -0.21 3.79
C LEU A 201 2.81 -0.03 4.67
N VAL A 202 2.77 1.11 5.35
CA VAL A 202 1.62 1.57 6.15
C VAL A 202 1.04 2.81 5.49
N ALA A 203 -0.26 3.02 5.63
CA ALA A 203 -0.96 4.19 5.11
C ALA A 203 -1.96 4.72 6.14
N ASP A 204 -2.48 5.90 5.88
CA ASP A 204 -3.62 6.50 6.55
C ASP A 204 -4.75 5.46 6.59
N PRO A 205 -5.28 5.15 7.78
CA PRO A 205 -6.28 4.09 7.93
C PRO A 205 -7.53 4.35 7.11
N ARG A 206 -7.91 5.61 6.88
CA ARG A 206 -9.06 5.95 6.03
C ARG A 206 -8.82 5.52 4.59
N TYR A 207 -7.59 5.73 4.13
CA TYR A 207 -7.15 5.35 2.79
C TYR A 207 -7.05 3.83 2.64
N ALA A 208 -6.35 3.16 3.56
CA ALA A 208 -6.17 1.71 3.55
C ALA A 208 -7.53 0.97 3.58
N LEU A 209 -8.44 1.39 4.47
CA LEU A 209 -9.77 0.78 4.58
C LEU A 209 -10.60 0.97 3.31
N ARG A 210 -10.47 2.13 2.64
CA ARG A 210 -11.13 2.34 1.35
C ARG A 210 -10.60 1.40 0.27
N ILE A 211 -9.29 1.16 0.20
CA ILE A 211 -8.75 0.19 -0.75
C ILE A 211 -9.23 -1.22 -0.40
N CYS A 212 -9.25 -1.60 0.89
CA CYS A 212 -9.75 -2.91 1.32
C CYS A 212 -11.24 -3.12 0.98
N GLN A 213 -12.06 -2.07 0.98
CA GLN A 213 -13.44 -2.13 0.51
C GLN A 213 -13.53 -2.37 -1.01
N GLU A 214 -12.77 -1.60 -1.81
CA GLU A 214 -12.70 -1.79 -3.27
C GLU A 214 -12.26 -3.22 -3.60
N CYS A 215 -11.30 -3.71 -2.81
CA CYS A 215 -10.81 -5.06 -2.86
C CYS A 215 -11.88 -6.11 -2.59
N ALA A 216 -12.66 -5.93 -1.53
CA ALA A 216 -13.74 -6.85 -1.18
C ALA A 216 -14.72 -7.04 -2.34
N GLY A 217 -15.08 -5.94 -3.02
CA GLY A 217 -15.93 -5.99 -4.21
C GLY A 217 -15.36 -6.86 -5.34
N CYS A 218 -14.04 -6.85 -5.51
CA CYS A 218 -13.36 -7.67 -6.52
C CYS A 218 -13.30 -9.16 -6.16
N LEU A 219 -13.37 -9.49 -4.86
CA LEU A 219 -13.45 -10.86 -4.36
C LEU A 219 -14.87 -11.42 -4.35
N GLY A 220 -15.82 -10.73 -4.99
CA GLY A 220 -17.20 -11.19 -5.12
C GLY A 220 -18.08 -10.95 -3.88
N ILE A 221 -17.61 -10.16 -2.91
CA ILE A 221 -18.39 -9.78 -1.71
C ILE A 221 -19.50 -8.77 -2.06
N GLY A 222 -19.54 -8.31 -3.31
CA GLY A 222 -20.49 -7.31 -3.79
C GLY A 222 -20.10 -5.89 -3.39
N THR A 223 -20.84 -4.92 -3.91
CA THR A 223 -20.63 -3.50 -3.63
C THR A 223 -21.29 -3.12 -2.31
N VAL A 224 -20.50 -3.08 -1.24
CA VAL A 224 -20.95 -2.63 0.09
C VAL A 224 -20.85 -1.11 0.18
N ARG A 225 -21.87 -0.42 0.74
CA ARG A 225 -21.81 1.02 0.99
C ARG A 225 -20.70 1.33 2.01
N MET A 226 -19.96 2.44 1.82
CA MET A 226 -18.80 2.77 2.65
C MET A 226 -19.11 2.83 4.15
N SER A 227 -20.20 3.48 4.56
CA SER A 227 -20.59 3.56 5.97
C SER A 227 -20.82 2.18 6.59
N VAL A 228 -21.51 1.26 5.89
CA VAL A 228 -21.74 -0.11 6.38
C VAL A 228 -20.42 -0.89 6.48
N TYR A 229 -19.53 -0.72 5.50
CA TYR A 229 -18.20 -1.35 5.52
C TYR A 229 -17.34 -0.85 6.70
N ILE A 230 -17.32 0.47 6.95
CA ILE A 230 -16.60 1.06 8.09
C ILE A 230 -17.14 0.49 9.41
N ALA A 231 -18.46 0.47 9.60
CA ALA A 231 -19.06 -0.09 10.80
C ALA A 231 -18.70 -1.57 10.98
N ALA A 232 -18.82 -2.39 9.93
CA ALA A 232 -18.45 -3.81 9.99
C ALA A 232 -16.98 -4.03 10.34
N VAL A 233 -16.07 -3.26 9.75
CA VAL A 233 -14.64 -3.33 10.04
C VAL A 233 -14.33 -2.94 11.49
N LEU A 234 -14.89 -1.83 11.97
CA LEU A 234 -14.53 -1.27 13.27
C LEU A 234 -15.24 -1.99 14.44
N GLU A 235 -16.51 -2.34 14.28
CA GLU A 235 -17.29 -3.00 15.33
C GLU A 235 -17.02 -4.51 15.39
N LEU A 236 -16.92 -5.17 14.23
CA LEU A 236 -16.78 -6.64 14.16
C LEU A 236 -15.34 -7.10 13.92
N ARG A 237 -14.38 -6.17 13.75
CA ARG A 237 -12.98 -6.47 13.40
C ARG A 237 -12.86 -7.34 12.14
N LEU A 238 -13.80 -7.16 11.19
CA LEU A 238 -13.86 -7.95 9.95
C LEU A 238 -12.91 -7.38 8.90
N LEU A 239 -11.63 -7.69 9.05
CA LEU A 239 -10.60 -7.31 8.09
C LEU A 239 -9.85 -8.53 7.55
N PHE A 240 -9.61 -8.51 6.24
CA PHE A 240 -8.66 -9.40 5.59
C PHE A 240 -7.30 -9.28 6.26
N GLY A 241 -6.68 -10.38 6.67
CA GLY A 241 -5.38 -10.34 7.33
C GLY A 241 -5.41 -9.79 8.76
N GLY A 242 -6.58 -9.65 9.38
CA GLY A 242 -6.73 -9.25 10.79
C GLY A 242 -6.86 -7.75 10.97
N GLY A 243 -6.79 -7.26 12.21
CA GLY A 243 -6.95 -5.83 12.51
C GLY A 243 -5.84 -4.97 11.90
N TYR A 244 -6.19 -3.96 11.09
CA TYR A 244 -5.20 -3.10 10.41
C TYR A 244 -4.32 -2.33 11.40
N PHE A 245 -4.94 -1.82 12.48
CA PHE A 245 -4.24 -1.01 13.47
C PHE A 245 -3.23 -1.87 14.25
N GLU A 246 -3.66 -3.04 14.70
CA GLU A 246 -2.83 -4.01 15.40
C GLU A 246 -1.70 -4.55 14.49
N HIS A 247 -2.00 -4.83 13.22
CA HIS A 247 -1.02 -5.26 12.22
C HIS A 247 0.09 -4.21 12.06
N ALA A 248 -0.27 -2.95 11.86
CA ALA A 248 0.70 -1.87 11.71
C ALA A 248 1.54 -1.66 12.98
N ILE A 249 0.92 -1.71 14.18
CA ILE A 249 1.63 -1.59 15.45
C ILE A 249 2.63 -2.73 15.65
N ALA A 250 2.22 -3.97 15.36
CA ALA A 250 3.09 -5.14 15.51
C ALA A 250 4.33 -5.01 14.60
N TRP A 251 4.16 -4.62 13.34
CA TRP A 251 5.29 -4.36 12.46
C TRP A 251 6.13 -3.15 12.88
N ALA A 252 5.51 -2.11 13.45
CA ALA A 252 6.23 -0.95 13.96
C ALA A 252 7.16 -1.33 15.13
N GLN A 253 6.71 -2.23 16.01
CA GLN A 253 7.54 -2.80 17.07
C GLN A 253 8.73 -3.58 16.48
N GLU A 254 8.47 -4.45 15.49
CA GLU A 254 9.54 -5.18 14.79
C GLU A 254 10.57 -4.25 14.13
N SER A 255 10.13 -3.12 13.58
CA SER A 255 11.03 -2.11 12.99
C SER A 255 11.85 -1.36 14.02
N LEU A 256 11.31 -1.10 15.21
CA LEU A 256 12.07 -0.48 16.30
C LEU A 256 13.11 -1.43 16.88
N GLU A 257 12.78 -2.72 16.99
CA GLU A 257 13.71 -3.74 17.50
C GLU A 257 14.78 -4.10 16.48
N LYS A 258 14.42 -4.15 15.19
CA LYS A 258 15.27 -4.67 14.12
C LYS A 258 15.38 -3.67 12.95
N PRO A 259 15.80 -2.41 13.18
CA PRO A 259 15.73 -1.33 12.17
C PRO A 259 16.61 -1.56 10.93
N GLN A 260 17.59 -2.46 11.01
CA GLN A 260 18.45 -2.83 9.88
C GLN A 260 17.79 -3.83 8.93
N THR A 261 16.77 -4.55 9.42
CA THR A 261 16.08 -5.62 8.68
C THR A 261 14.65 -5.24 8.36
N VAL A 262 13.96 -4.50 9.23
CA VAL A 262 12.56 -4.12 9.08
C VAL A 262 12.44 -2.61 9.09
N ARG A 263 11.79 -2.04 8.06
CA ARG A 263 11.53 -0.60 8.01
C ARG A 263 10.12 -0.28 7.55
N LEU A 264 9.45 0.59 8.29
CA LEU A 264 8.15 1.13 7.93
C LEU A 264 8.28 2.35 7.02
N PHE A 265 7.44 2.39 6.00
CA PHE A 265 7.28 3.54 5.12
C PHE A 265 5.80 3.90 4.97
N ALA A 266 5.53 5.20 4.86
CA ALA A 266 4.21 5.70 4.52
C ALA A 266 3.97 5.55 3.01
N ALA A 267 3.00 4.72 2.63
CA ALA A 267 2.71 4.37 1.25
C ALA A 267 2.35 5.60 0.39
N GLU A 268 1.71 6.61 0.98
CA GLU A 268 1.28 7.84 0.30
C GLU A 268 2.45 8.65 -0.23
N ARG A 269 3.65 8.51 0.34
CA ARG A 269 4.84 9.21 -0.16
C ARG A 269 5.25 8.66 -1.53
N PHE A 270 5.12 7.35 -1.73
CA PHE A 270 5.38 6.70 -3.01
C PHE A 270 4.23 6.93 -4.01
N ALA A 271 3.01 7.11 -3.50
CA ALA A 271 1.83 7.42 -4.30
C ALA A 271 1.61 8.93 -4.51
N SER A 272 2.58 9.80 -4.14
CA SER A 272 2.40 11.25 -4.22
C SER A 272 2.35 11.74 -5.66
N HIS A 273 1.52 12.75 -5.92
CA HIS A 273 1.52 13.48 -7.20
C HIS A 273 2.71 14.44 -7.33
N ASP A 274 3.53 14.59 -6.29
CA ASP A 274 4.76 15.38 -6.32
C ASP A 274 5.96 14.46 -6.60
N PRO A 275 6.60 14.55 -7.79
CA PRO A 275 7.76 13.72 -8.12
C PRO A 275 8.91 13.85 -7.12
N ALA A 276 9.06 15.00 -6.46
CA ALA A 276 10.08 15.19 -5.44
C ALA A 276 9.83 14.30 -4.21
N GLU A 277 8.57 14.22 -3.76
CA GLU A 277 8.17 13.40 -2.62
C GLU A 277 8.34 11.89 -2.92
N VAL A 278 8.00 11.48 -4.14
CA VAL A 278 8.22 10.09 -4.62
C VAL A 278 9.72 9.78 -4.71
N ARG A 279 10.53 10.72 -5.23
CA ARG A 279 11.99 10.60 -5.31
C ARG A 279 12.62 10.47 -3.94
N ASP A 280 12.24 11.30 -2.98
CA ASP A 280 12.76 11.23 -1.61
C ASP A 280 12.40 9.88 -0.95
N ALA A 281 11.15 9.42 -1.11
CA ALA A 281 10.72 8.14 -0.57
C ALA A 281 11.46 6.96 -1.21
N CYS A 282 11.63 6.97 -2.54
CA CYS A 282 12.40 5.96 -3.26
C CYS A 282 13.89 5.99 -2.89
N GLY A 283 14.46 7.17 -2.64
CA GLY A 283 15.84 7.34 -2.17
C GLY A 283 16.07 6.75 -0.78
N GLU A 284 15.16 7.02 0.16
CA GLU A 284 15.17 6.42 1.50
C GLU A 284 15.06 4.89 1.43
N LEU A 285 14.17 4.38 0.57
CA LEU A 285 13.99 2.95 0.34
C LEU A 285 15.23 2.33 -0.30
N ALA A 286 15.76 2.91 -1.37
CA ALA A 286 16.96 2.42 -2.06
C ALA A 286 18.18 2.38 -1.14
N THR A 287 18.31 3.38 -0.26
CA THR A 287 19.35 3.41 0.78
C THR A 287 19.16 2.28 1.79
N PHE A 288 17.96 2.08 2.32
CA PHE A 288 17.65 0.97 3.24
C PHE A 288 17.90 -0.41 2.61
N LEU A 289 17.59 -0.53 1.32
CA LEU A 289 17.80 -1.73 0.54
C LEU A 289 19.25 -1.90 0.09
N GLU A 290 20.15 -0.95 0.34
CA GLU A 290 21.55 -0.99 -0.09
C GLU A 290 21.69 -1.17 -1.62
N ILE A 291 20.82 -0.48 -2.39
CA ILE A 291 20.87 -0.49 -3.86
C ILE A 291 22.11 0.27 -4.34
N PRO A 292 22.95 -0.33 -5.22
CA PRO A 292 24.10 0.37 -5.79
C PRO A 292 23.68 1.59 -6.62
N ARG A 293 24.36 2.73 -6.44
CA ARG A 293 24.06 4.00 -7.13
C ARG A 293 22.58 4.41 -7.01
N PRO A 294 22.07 4.57 -5.77
CA PRO A 294 20.65 4.77 -5.53
C PRO A 294 20.11 6.02 -6.25
N ASP A 295 20.88 7.11 -6.31
CA ASP A 295 20.44 8.37 -6.94
C ASP A 295 20.13 8.21 -8.43
N GLU A 296 20.96 7.46 -9.17
CA GLU A 296 20.76 7.22 -10.61
C GLU A 296 19.53 6.35 -10.84
N ALA A 297 19.42 5.22 -10.11
CA ALA A 297 18.31 4.28 -10.23
C ALA A 297 16.97 4.94 -9.87
N VAL A 298 16.94 5.69 -8.76
CA VAL A 298 15.74 6.39 -8.29
C VAL A 298 15.33 7.51 -9.25
N THR A 299 16.28 8.30 -9.75
CA THR A 299 15.95 9.38 -10.70
C THR A 299 15.32 8.82 -11.97
N GLN A 300 15.93 7.80 -12.58
CA GLN A 300 15.40 7.15 -13.79
C GLN A 300 14.01 6.56 -13.54
N LEU A 301 13.84 5.84 -12.43
CA LEU A 301 12.59 5.17 -12.11
C LEU A 301 11.44 6.15 -11.84
N VAL A 302 11.72 7.26 -11.14
CA VAL A 302 10.72 8.30 -10.88
C VAL A 302 10.37 9.05 -12.15
N GLU A 303 11.34 9.36 -13.01
CA GLU A 303 11.04 9.95 -14.32
C GLU A 303 10.12 9.05 -15.14
N ALA A 304 10.43 7.75 -15.25
CA ALA A 304 9.59 6.77 -15.95
C ALA A 304 8.20 6.61 -15.30
N THR A 305 8.09 6.70 -13.97
CA THR A 305 6.82 6.67 -13.24
C THR A 305 5.87 7.79 -13.69
N PHE A 306 6.41 9.01 -13.86
CA PHE A 306 5.63 10.18 -14.23
C PHE A 306 5.48 10.34 -15.75
N ASP A 307 6.33 9.70 -16.55
CA ASP A 307 6.18 9.57 -18.01
C ASP A 307 5.20 8.44 -18.37
N ARG A 308 3.94 8.59 -17.93
CA ARG A 308 2.91 7.56 -18.08
C ARG A 308 2.63 7.27 -19.56
N PRO A 309 2.85 6.04 -20.05
CA PRO A 309 2.58 5.72 -21.45
C PRO A 309 1.08 5.68 -21.75
N ALA A 310 0.71 5.84 -23.02
CA ALA A 310 -0.69 5.88 -23.46
C ALA A 310 -1.44 4.57 -23.15
N ASP A 311 -0.74 3.45 -23.13
CA ASP A 311 -1.25 2.10 -22.83
C ASP A 311 -1.11 1.70 -21.35
N ALA A 312 -0.72 2.61 -20.46
CA ALA A 312 -0.57 2.35 -19.03
C ALA A 312 -1.81 1.70 -18.40
N THR A 313 -3.01 2.04 -18.87
CA THR A 313 -4.26 1.41 -18.43
C THR A 313 -4.30 -0.07 -18.79
N ALA A 314 -3.85 -0.46 -19.99
CA ALA A 314 -3.77 -1.85 -20.41
C ALA A 314 -2.70 -2.61 -19.62
N ALA A 315 -1.53 -2.00 -19.37
CA ALA A 315 -0.49 -2.58 -18.51
C ALA A 315 -1.03 -2.86 -17.09
N LEU A 316 -1.72 -1.88 -16.49
CA LEU A 316 -2.40 -2.06 -15.21
C LEU A 316 -3.57 -3.06 -15.30
N GLN A 317 -4.25 -3.21 -16.43
CA GLN A 317 -5.28 -4.24 -16.59
C GLN A 317 -4.69 -5.65 -16.73
N LYS A 318 -3.50 -5.83 -17.30
CA LYS A 318 -2.83 -7.13 -17.34
C LYS A 318 -2.49 -7.63 -15.94
N ASP A 319 -2.09 -6.71 -15.07
CA ASP A 319 -1.93 -7.00 -13.65
C ASP A 319 -3.26 -7.39 -12.97
N ALA A 320 -4.42 -7.30 -13.66
CA ALA A 320 -5.77 -7.47 -13.05
C ALA A 320 -6.23 -8.92 -13.09
N CYS A 321 -5.45 -9.78 -13.74
CA CYS A 321 -5.87 -11.10 -14.11
C CYS A 321 -5.36 -12.14 -13.11
N LYS A 322 -6.23 -12.47 -12.14
CA LYS A 322 -6.73 -13.82 -11.79
C LYS A 322 -7.47 -13.69 -10.45
N PRO A 323 -8.60 -14.40 -10.23
CA PRO A 323 -9.42 -14.30 -9.00
C PRO A 323 -8.67 -14.54 -7.67
N HIS A 324 -7.40 -14.93 -7.71
CA HIS A 324 -6.59 -15.30 -6.56
C HIS A 324 -5.26 -14.53 -6.41
N GLU A 325 -4.88 -13.66 -7.37
CA GLU A 325 -3.50 -13.11 -7.40
C GLU A 325 -3.39 -11.59 -7.45
N ALA A 326 -4.42 -10.88 -7.89
CA ALA A 326 -4.39 -9.43 -7.88
C ALA A 326 -5.80 -8.85 -7.70
N ILE A 327 -6.01 -8.29 -6.53
CA ILE A 327 -7.16 -7.47 -6.21
C ILE A 327 -7.12 -6.20 -7.09
N ASN A 328 -8.21 -5.87 -7.78
CA ASN A 328 -8.26 -4.69 -8.65
C ASN A 328 -8.09 -3.39 -7.85
N GLY A 329 -7.23 -2.49 -8.32
CA GLY A 329 -7.26 -1.08 -7.95
C GLY A 329 -5.90 -0.38 -7.97
N GLY A 330 -5.87 0.84 -8.50
CA GLY A 330 -4.82 1.83 -8.27
C GLY A 330 -4.00 2.24 -9.50
N PRO A 331 -4.04 3.52 -9.94
CA PRO A 331 -2.94 4.09 -10.72
C PRO A 331 -1.63 4.02 -9.93
N LEU A 332 -0.47 3.97 -10.62
CA LEU A 332 0.86 3.92 -9.99
C LEU A 332 1.09 5.08 -9.00
N ILE A 333 0.44 6.22 -9.29
CA ILE A 333 0.27 7.36 -8.39
C ILE A 333 -1.19 7.35 -7.94
N GLU A 334 -1.43 7.03 -6.68
CA GLU A 334 -2.77 6.67 -6.21
C GLU A 334 -3.68 7.89 -5.94
N LEU A 335 -5.00 7.72 -6.14
CA LEU A 335 -6.02 8.74 -5.87
C LEU A 335 -6.33 8.85 -4.37
N VAL A 336 -5.33 9.24 -3.57
CA VAL A 336 -5.46 9.31 -2.10
C VAL A 336 -6.59 10.26 -1.68
N GLY A 337 -6.66 11.47 -2.27
CA GLY A 337 -7.64 12.49 -1.92
C GLY A 337 -9.11 12.03 -2.01
N PRO A 338 -9.60 11.63 -3.20
CA PRO A 338 -10.98 11.17 -3.36
C PRO A 338 -11.35 9.98 -2.47
N ARG A 339 -10.40 9.07 -2.23
CA ARG A 339 -10.59 7.92 -1.34
C ARG A 339 -10.77 8.34 0.12
N LEU A 340 -9.98 9.32 0.57
CA LEU A 340 -10.11 9.88 1.91
C LEU A 340 -11.44 10.65 2.09
N GLU A 341 -11.86 11.42 1.08
CA GLU A 341 -13.16 12.12 1.06
C GLU A 341 -14.31 11.12 1.19
N SER A 342 -14.31 10.07 0.36
CA SER A 342 -15.32 9.02 0.39
C SER A 342 -15.38 8.30 1.75
N PHE A 343 -14.23 8.01 2.37
CA PHE A 343 -14.20 7.47 3.73
C PHE A 343 -14.80 8.44 4.74
N GLN A 344 -14.45 9.72 4.66
CA GLN A 344 -14.90 10.73 5.60
C GLN A 344 -16.42 10.94 5.50
N GLU A 345 -16.98 10.94 4.29
CA GLU A 345 -18.42 10.96 4.05
C GLU A 345 -19.10 9.74 4.67
N GLY A 346 -18.58 8.54 4.41
CA GLY A 346 -19.10 7.31 5.00
C GLY A 346 -19.02 7.30 6.53
N LEU A 347 -17.95 7.84 7.12
CA LEU A 347 -17.82 7.94 8.57
C LEU A 347 -18.87 8.91 9.16
N MET A 348 -19.12 10.06 8.51
CA MET A 348 -20.12 11.05 8.98
C MET A 348 -21.56 10.53 9.00
N GLU A 349 -21.87 9.46 8.27
CA GLU A 349 -23.19 8.81 8.29
C GLU A 349 -23.40 7.90 9.52
N LEU A 350 -22.33 7.61 10.28
CA LEU A 350 -22.34 6.61 11.35
C LEU A 350 -22.60 7.21 12.73
N SER A 351 -22.86 6.33 13.69
CA SER A 351 -23.14 6.71 15.08
C SER A 351 -21.89 7.27 15.77
N GLY A 352 -22.09 8.09 16.82
CA GLY A 352 -21.00 8.61 17.65
C GLY A 352 -20.12 7.50 18.26
N GLN A 353 -20.69 6.31 18.51
CA GLN A 353 -19.94 5.16 19.01
C GLN A 353 -18.89 4.67 18.00
N VAL A 354 -19.23 4.58 16.71
CA VAL A 354 -18.27 4.17 15.68
C VAL A 354 -17.17 5.23 15.51
N HIS A 355 -17.53 6.50 15.60
CA HIS A 355 -16.55 7.60 15.64
C HIS A 355 -15.58 7.47 16.82
N GLU A 356 -16.09 7.12 18.01
CA GLU A 356 -15.27 6.91 19.19
C GLU A 356 -14.32 5.71 19.03
N ILE A 357 -14.82 4.58 18.52
CA ILE A 357 -13.99 3.39 18.23
C ILE A 357 -12.89 3.74 17.24
N PHE A 358 -13.23 4.42 16.14
CA PHE A 358 -12.23 4.87 15.17
C PHE A 358 -11.20 5.81 15.82
N GLY A 359 -11.65 6.78 16.62
CA GLY A 359 -10.79 7.71 17.34
C GLY A 359 -9.82 7.00 18.29
N GLN A 360 -10.29 6.01 19.05
CA GLN A 360 -9.47 5.20 19.97
C GLN A 360 -8.42 4.40 19.21
N LEU A 361 -8.80 3.75 18.10
CA LEU A 361 -7.86 2.99 17.27
C LEU A 361 -6.79 3.91 16.65
N VAL A 362 -7.16 5.08 16.15
CA VAL A 362 -6.20 6.05 15.61
C VAL A 362 -5.33 6.65 16.72
N ALA A 363 -5.86 6.89 17.92
CA ALA A 363 -5.07 7.37 19.06
C ALA A 363 -3.94 6.39 19.41
N SER A 364 -4.18 5.08 19.31
CA SER A 364 -3.13 4.07 19.51
C SER A 364 -1.94 4.21 18.55
N TRP A 365 -2.16 4.73 17.33
CA TRP A 365 -1.08 5.06 16.40
C TRP A 365 -0.36 6.36 16.77
N VAL A 366 -1.09 7.36 17.27
CA VAL A 366 -0.50 8.61 17.76
C VAL A 366 0.43 8.37 18.93
N ASP A 367 0.01 7.49 19.86
CA ASP A 367 0.78 7.12 21.04
C ASP A 367 1.88 6.08 20.75
N CYS A 368 1.94 5.55 19.52
CA CYS A 368 2.99 4.63 19.10
C CYS A 368 4.34 5.35 19.05
N SER A 369 5.38 4.73 19.60
CA SER A 369 6.75 5.25 19.58
C SER A 369 7.36 5.34 18.18
N HIS A 370 6.78 4.65 17.18
CA HIS A 370 7.29 4.68 15.81
C HIS A 370 6.84 5.95 15.06
N PRO A 371 7.76 6.84 14.62
CA PRO A 371 7.41 8.15 14.07
C PRO A 371 6.49 8.12 12.84
N CYS A 372 6.60 7.07 12.02
CA CYS A 372 5.74 6.92 10.84
C CYS A 372 4.26 6.75 11.24
N LEU A 373 3.95 5.92 12.24
CA LEU A 373 2.58 5.69 12.69
C LEU A 373 2.05 6.90 13.45
N ALA A 374 2.84 7.50 14.33
CA ALA A 374 2.45 8.71 15.04
C ALA A 374 2.04 9.85 14.10
N ARG A 375 2.80 10.02 13.00
CA ARG A 375 2.48 10.98 11.94
C ARG A 375 1.17 10.63 11.23
N LEU A 376 1.00 9.38 10.79
CA LEU A 376 -0.23 8.94 10.09
C LEU A 376 -1.45 9.06 11.00
N GLY A 377 -1.34 8.66 12.27
CA GLY A 377 -2.39 8.81 13.27
C GLY A 377 -2.77 10.28 13.47
N THR A 378 -1.79 11.17 13.59
CA THR A 378 -2.04 12.62 13.72
C THR A 378 -2.77 13.19 12.50
N VAL A 379 -2.42 12.73 11.30
CA VAL A 379 -3.10 13.13 10.06
C VAL A 379 -4.54 12.61 10.04
N ALA A 380 -4.77 11.35 10.44
CA ALA A 380 -6.09 10.76 10.49
C ALA A 380 -7.03 11.41 11.52
N ILE A 381 -6.53 11.75 12.73
CA ILE A 381 -7.33 12.46 13.76
C ILE A 381 -7.83 13.82 13.28
N ARG A 382 -7.06 14.52 12.44
CA ARG A 382 -7.49 15.81 11.88
C ARG A 382 -8.69 15.67 10.94
N GLY A 383 -9.07 14.46 10.52
CA GLY A 383 -10.28 14.20 9.74
C GLY A 383 -10.29 14.98 8.44
N ALA A 384 -11.43 15.59 8.10
CA ALA A 384 -11.58 16.43 6.90
C ALA A 384 -10.57 17.59 6.84
N ALA A 385 -10.05 18.09 7.97
CA ALA A 385 -9.07 19.17 7.97
C ALA A 385 -7.72 18.75 7.38
N SER A 386 -7.40 17.45 7.37
CA SER A 386 -6.22 16.94 6.65
C SER A 386 -6.45 16.86 5.14
N LEU A 387 -7.70 16.91 4.68
CA LEU A 387 -8.09 16.80 3.27
C LEU A 387 -8.10 18.15 2.57
N LEU A 388 -7.74 19.24 3.26
CA LEU A 388 -7.64 20.55 2.63
C LEU A 388 -6.78 20.43 1.36
N PRO A 389 -7.39 20.60 0.17
CA PRO A 389 -6.80 20.09 -1.05
C PRO A 389 -5.45 20.76 -1.28
N ARG A 390 -4.39 19.94 -1.38
CA ARG A 390 -3.25 20.35 -2.19
C ARG A 390 -3.84 20.64 -3.58
N PRO A 391 -3.69 21.86 -4.09
CA PRO A 391 -4.39 22.21 -5.30
C PRO A 391 -3.90 21.36 -6.47
N LEU A 392 -4.84 20.87 -7.28
CA LEU A 392 -4.53 20.16 -8.50
C LEU A 392 -3.63 21.03 -9.39
N LYS A 393 -2.62 20.43 -10.03
CA LYS A 393 -1.69 21.09 -10.97
C LYS A 393 -1.60 20.31 -12.28
N GLY A 394 -1.10 20.95 -13.34
CA GLY A 394 -0.91 20.35 -14.67
C GLY A 394 -1.88 20.89 -15.73
N ALA A 395 -1.59 20.62 -17.01
CA ALA A 395 -2.35 21.12 -18.16
C ALA A 395 -3.82 20.68 -18.09
N ALA A 396 -4.09 19.39 -17.85
CA ALA A 396 -5.46 18.87 -17.72
C ALA A 396 -6.25 19.55 -16.58
N ALA A 397 -5.64 19.74 -15.40
CA ALA A 397 -6.30 20.43 -14.29
C ALA A 397 -6.51 21.93 -14.57
N HIS A 398 -5.62 22.53 -15.37
CA HIS A 398 -5.71 23.93 -15.77
C HIS A 398 -6.78 24.17 -16.82
N GLU A 399 -6.83 23.35 -17.87
CA GLU A 399 -7.87 23.36 -18.90
C GLU A 399 -9.26 23.13 -18.30
N ALA A 400 -9.37 22.26 -17.28
CA ALA A 400 -10.60 22.04 -16.54
C ALA A 400 -10.96 23.17 -15.55
N GLY A 401 -10.09 24.16 -15.35
CA GLY A 401 -10.31 25.24 -14.37
C GLY A 401 -10.27 24.79 -12.89
N LEU A 402 -9.79 23.57 -12.62
CA LEU A 402 -9.74 22.97 -11.28
C LEU A 402 -8.43 23.26 -10.54
N CYS A 403 -7.41 23.73 -11.26
CA CYS A 403 -6.14 24.03 -10.65
C CYS A 403 -6.18 25.35 -9.85
N ARG A 404 -5.35 25.45 -8.80
CA ARG A 404 -5.20 26.70 -8.04
C ARG A 404 -3.94 27.42 -8.51
N PRO A 405 -4.06 28.70 -8.90
CA PRO A 405 -2.91 29.44 -9.40
C PRO A 405 -1.86 29.65 -8.31
N CYS A 406 -0.59 29.53 -8.68
CA CYS A 406 0.52 29.92 -7.84
C CYS A 406 0.55 31.45 -7.71
N VAL A 407 0.15 31.96 -6.55
CA VAL A 407 0.14 33.41 -6.28
C VAL A 407 1.53 34.03 -6.41
N PHE A 408 2.59 33.26 -6.13
CA PHE A 408 3.97 33.70 -6.29
C PHE A 408 4.42 33.71 -7.75
N ALA A 409 4.00 32.74 -8.57
CA ALA A 409 4.33 32.69 -9.99
C ALA A 409 3.60 33.78 -10.77
N LEU A 410 2.33 34.02 -10.45
CA LEU A 410 1.54 35.15 -10.97
C LEU A 410 2.18 36.52 -10.71
N ARG A 411 3.12 36.60 -9.77
CA ARG A 411 3.88 37.81 -9.42
C ARG A 411 5.32 37.79 -9.93
N GLY A 412 5.76 36.73 -10.60
CA GLY A 412 7.14 36.56 -11.04
C GLY A 412 8.15 36.37 -9.90
N ILE A 413 7.71 35.92 -8.71
CA ILE A 413 8.58 35.74 -7.52
C ILE A 413 8.63 34.30 -7.01
N CYS A 414 8.01 33.35 -7.73
CA CYS A 414 8.13 31.94 -7.38
C CYS A 414 9.54 31.45 -7.71
N ARG A 415 10.21 30.82 -6.74
CA ARG A 415 11.55 30.24 -6.92
C ARG A 415 11.52 28.82 -7.48
N ASN A 416 10.36 28.17 -7.46
CA ASN A 416 10.19 26.82 -7.97
C ASN A 416 9.86 26.87 -9.46
N SER A 417 10.38 25.94 -10.25
CA SER A 417 9.96 25.76 -11.65
C SER A 417 8.48 25.37 -11.72
N ALA A 418 7.87 25.52 -12.91
CA ALA A 418 6.48 25.12 -13.14
C ALA A 418 6.22 23.64 -12.82
N SER A 419 7.20 22.77 -13.06
CA SER A 419 7.13 21.34 -12.75
C SER A 419 7.19 21.05 -11.23
N MET A 420 8.01 21.81 -10.49
CA MET A 420 8.29 21.59 -9.07
C MET A 420 7.38 22.35 -8.11
N CYS A 421 6.61 23.35 -8.58
CA CYS A 421 5.65 24.04 -7.73
C CYS A 421 4.41 23.16 -7.48
N ALA A 422 3.86 23.22 -6.26
CA ALA A 422 2.60 22.55 -5.90
C ALA A 422 1.34 23.28 -6.44
N TYR A 423 1.51 24.46 -7.02
CA TYR A 423 0.43 25.29 -7.55
C TYR A 423 0.64 25.53 -9.04
N CYS A 424 -0.44 25.79 -9.78
CA CYS A 424 -0.37 25.93 -11.23
C CYS A 424 0.37 27.21 -11.66
N HIS A 425 1.30 27.07 -12.60
CA HIS A 425 2.05 28.17 -13.22
C HIS A 425 1.55 28.51 -14.62
N ALA A 426 0.55 27.79 -15.15
CA ALA A 426 0.07 27.99 -16.51
C ALA A 426 -0.48 29.42 -16.72
N GLU A 427 -0.29 29.91 -17.94
CA GLU A 427 -0.77 31.21 -18.38
C GLU A 427 -2.31 31.27 -18.36
N GLY A 428 -2.90 32.46 -18.38
CA GLY A 428 -4.37 32.61 -18.34
C GLY A 428 -4.98 32.67 -16.94
N HIS A 429 -4.21 32.39 -15.89
CA HIS A 429 -4.64 32.67 -14.52
C HIS A 429 -4.70 34.18 -14.24
N ALA A 430 -5.89 34.68 -13.91
CA ALA A 430 -6.06 36.07 -13.51
C ALA A 430 -5.32 36.37 -12.20
N LYS A 431 -4.56 37.48 -12.17
CA LYS A 431 -3.97 37.99 -10.92
C LYS A 431 -5.10 38.25 -9.92
N THR A 432 -5.22 37.40 -8.90
CA THR A 432 -6.19 37.61 -7.83
C THR A 432 -5.90 38.96 -7.19
N LYS A 433 -6.79 39.94 -7.40
CA LYS A 433 -6.70 41.25 -6.74
C LYS A 433 -6.81 40.99 -5.25
N ARG A 434 -5.69 41.11 -4.54
CA ARG A 434 -5.68 41.09 -3.07
C ARG A 434 -6.62 42.22 -2.64
N ALA A 435 -7.61 41.91 -1.81
CA ALA A 435 -8.44 42.96 -1.21
C ALA A 435 -7.51 44.04 -0.62
N SER A 436 -7.79 45.31 -0.93
CA SER A 436 -6.96 46.43 -0.50
C SER A 436 -6.72 46.40 1.02
N ARG A 437 -5.59 46.95 1.47
CA ARG A 437 -5.24 47.01 2.89
C ARG A 437 -6.39 47.57 3.73
N GLY A 438 -7.08 48.61 3.21
CA GLY A 438 -8.28 49.18 3.82
C GLY A 438 -9.44 48.18 3.97
N ARG A 439 -9.82 47.46 2.91
CA ARG A 439 -10.86 46.42 2.99
C ARG A 439 -10.51 45.30 3.97
N ARG A 440 -9.22 44.96 4.06
CA ARG A 440 -8.75 43.93 4.99
C ARG A 440 -8.76 44.41 6.44
N ALA A 441 -8.42 45.68 6.69
CA ALA A 441 -8.54 46.31 8.01
C ALA A 441 -10.01 46.44 8.44
N GLN A 442 -10.89 46.88 7.54
CA GLN A 442 -12.32 46.97 7.78
C GLN A 442 -12.94 45.59 8.08
N ARG A 443 -12.54 44.53 7.36
CA ARG A 443 -12.95 43.15 7.68
C ARG A 443 -12.40 42.63 9.00
N ARG A 444 -11.26 43.15 9.48
CA ARG A 444 -10.75 42.83 10.82
C ARG A 444 -11.52 43.56 11.93
N GLY A 445 -11.96 44.80 11.68
CA GLY A 445 -12.81 45.54 12.61
C GLY A 445 -14.26 45.04 12.64
N ALA A 446 -14.80 44.60 11.50
CA ALA A 446 -16.18 44.11 11.37
C ALA A 446 -16.36 42.64 11.78
N ARG A 447 -15.28 41.87 11.93
CA ARG A 447 -15.32 40.65 12.74
C ARG A 447 -15.38 41.10 14.20
N VAL A 448 -16.59 41.49 14.63
CA VAL A 448 -16.96 41.55 16.04
C VAL A 448 -16.46 40.24 16.61
N ARG A 449 -15.45 40.31 17.48
CA ARG A 449 -15.06 39.15 18.27
C ARG A 449 -16.37 38.68 18.90
N THR A 450 -16.81 37.47 18.59
CA THR A 450 -17.82 36.82 19.43
C THR A 450 -17.30 36.99 20.86
N PRO A 451 -18.02 37.71 21.74
CA PRO A 451 -17.55 37.90 23.10
C PRO A 451 -17.26 36.52 23.66
N SER A 452 -16.06 36.34 24.22
CA SER A 452 -15.75 35.09 24.92
C SER A 452 -16.83 34.88 25.98
N PRO A 453 -17.39 33.66 26.12
CA PRO A 453 -18.36 33.40 27.17
C PRO A 453 -17.77 33.79 28.53
N GLU A 454 -18.51 34.58 29.31
CA GLU A 454 -18.04 35.19 30.56
C GLU A 454 -17.79 34.17 31.68
N ASP A 455 -18.24 32.92 31.51
CA ASP A 455 -18.27 31.90 32.58
C ASP A 455 -17.09 30.92 32.57
N LEU A 456 -15.99 31.20 31.84
CA LEU A 456 -14.81 30.30 31.81
C LEU A 456 -13.62 30.80 32.64
N SER A 457 -13.80 31.84 33.45
CA SER A 457 -12.87 32.20 34.51
C SER A 457 -13.37 31.64 35.85
N SER A 458 -12.96 30.42 36.17
CA SER A 458 -13.04 29.83 37.51
C SER A 458 -11.76 29.08 37.82
#